data_AF-A0A7J2ZHH8-F1
#
_entry.id   AF-A0A7J2ZHH8-F1
#
_cell.length_a   1.000
_cell.length_b   1.000
_cell.length_c   1.000
_cell.angle_alpha   90.00
_cell.angle_beta   90.00
_cell.angle_gamma   90.00
#
_symmetry.space_group_name_H-M   'P 1'
#
loop_
_entity.id
_entity.type
_entity.pdbx_description
1 polymer ?
#
loop_
_entity_poly.entity_id
_entity_poly.type
_entity_poly.pdbx_seq_one_letter_code
_entity_poly.pdbx_strand_id
1 'polypeptide(L)'
;MRFVDLYDETVESKGSILCVGLDPPVERFSTAREKTDFCLEIIERVGKNCCAVKVNENFVRDLSIEHHLEITERAKSKNLIRIYDCKVSDITNTSLAGVQLVKRMGYDALTVNPILGNLSQITSEAHRLGLGVFALVLPSNPEAGKYYRKRMEDGLELYSHLLLDCVESGVDGVVVGLGPDLGPAEVSSIRKKLGDEVVVLFPGVGAQGGDLELAVRHGRSRILINVGRSIIMSSDPAAESERFNDRIMGLVEFYEASEAILGTEGAFNLLKEPVRLSSGKLSSYYIDCRAIYSDPVSRQRVVKSMVRMIRRKVGDRRFKVVTTASAGIPIASIVADKFGVGLVYYRTEKKDHGLSKRIEGVVKEGEYFVGVDDLTTTGNTALECVRAVRESGGVIDKYFVIFDRMEGAGELLGSEGVELYSLASMNDKFRELVEEHYKRRLP
;
A
#
# COMPACT_ATOMS: atom_id res chain seq x y z
N MET A 1 20.51 -9.84 8.34
CA MET A 1 19.10 -9.59 8.02
C MET A 1 18.94 -9.80 6.53
N ARG A 2 17.95 -10.58 6.08
CA ARG A 2 17.68 -10.71 4.63
C ARG A 2 16.98 -9.45 4.13
N PHE A 3 17.04 -9.17 2.83
CA PHE A 3 16.38 -8.00 2.27
C PHE A 3 14.86 -8.04 2.47
N VAL A 4 14.24 -9.21 2.35
CA VAL A 4 12.79 -9.37 2.58
C VAL A 4 12.37 -9.01 4.00
N ASP A 5 13.22 -9.28 5.00
CA ASP A 5 12.93 -8.93 6.39
C ASP A 5 13.00 -7.40 6.56
N LEU A 6 14.02 -6.75 5.96
CA LEU A 6 14.11 -5.28 5.90
C LEU A 6 12.89 -4.66 5.21
N TYR A 7 12.43 -5.28 4.12
CA TYR A 7 11.25 -4.83 3.38
C TYR A 7 10.00 -4.86 4.28
N ASP A 8 9.72 -5.99 4.92
CA ASP A 8 8.53 -6.16 5.75
C ASP A 8 8.55 -5.19 6.94
N GLU A 9 9.69 -5.05 7.63
CA GLU A 9 9.86 -4.10 8.74
C GLU A 9 9.65 -2.65 8.29
N THR A 10 10.22 -2.27 7.15
CA THR A 10 10.13 -0.90 6.64
C THR A 10 8.71 -0.59 6.17
N VAL A 11 8.07 -1.46 5.38
CA VAL A 11 6.70 -1.25 4.91
C VAL A 11 5.72 -1.17 6.08
N GLU A 12 5.90 -1.99 7.12
CA GLU A 12 5.08 -1.93 8.33
C GLU A 12 5.26 -0.61 9.08
N SER A 13 6.53 -0.20 9.30
CA SER A 13 6.86 1.05 10.00
C SER A 13 6.37 2.29 9.24
N LYS A 14 6.56 2.31 7.92
CA LYS A 14 6.23 3.45 7.06
C LYS A 14 4.76 3.48 6.66
N GLY A 15 4.06 2.35 6.74
CA GLY A 15 2.68 2.22 6.26
C GLY A 15 2.54 2.55 4.77
N SER A 16 3.59 2.29 3.98
CA SER A 16 3.68 2.67 2.57
C SER A 16 4.42 1.59 1.77
N ILE A 17 4.05 1.45 0.50
CA ILE A 17 4.78 0.65 -0.51
C ILE A 17 5.31 1.54 -1.65
N LEU A 18 5.27 2.86 -1.48
CA LEU A 18 5.81 3.81 -2.45
C LEU A 18 7.34 3.76 -2.44
N CYS A 19 7.92 3.65 -3.63
CA CYS A 19 9.34 3.81 -3.90
C CYS A 19 9.55 5.08 -4.73
N VAL A 20 10.32 6.04 -4.24
CA VAL A 20 10.59 7.29 -4.97
C VAL A 20 11.86 7.13 -5.81
N GLY A 21 11.75 7.38 -7.11
CA GLY A 21 12.90 7.45 -8.02
C GLY A 21 13.68 8.75 -7.84
N LEU A 22 14.95 8.66 -7.46
CA LEU A 22 15.85 9.79 -7.26
C LEU A 22 16.77 9.96 -8.49
N ASP A 23 16.19 10.54 -9.53
CA ASP A 23 16.82 10.69 -10.84
C ASP A 23 17.05 12.19 -11.13
N PRO A 24 18.16 12.81 -10.66
CA PRO A 24 18.40 14.25 -10.83
C PRO A 24 18.41 14.63 -12.32
N PRO A 25 17.58 15.59 -12.77
CA PRO A 25 17.49 15.95 -14.18
C PRO A 25 18.81 16.48 -14.73
N VAL A 26 19.29 15.84 -15.80
CA VAL A 26 20.60 16.11 -16.41
C VAL A 26 20.68 17.52 -17.01
N GLU A 27 19.55 18.07 -17.44
CA GLU A 27 19.42 19.42 -17.98
C GLU A 27 19.48 20.52 -16.92
N ARG A 28 19.25 20.17 -15.64
CA ARG A 28 19.17 21.13 -14.53
C ARG A 28 20.46 21.18 -13.70
N PHE A 29 21.17 20.07 -13.58
CA PHE A 29 22.31 19.94 -12.68
C PHE A 29 23.56 19.50 -13.43
N SER A 30 24.63 20.28 -13.27
CA SER A 30 25.87 20.13 -14.03
C SER A 30 27.02 19.55 -13.21
N THR A 31 26.92 19.62 -11.88
CA THR A 31 27.96 19.14 -10.97
C THR A 31 27.46 18.00 -10.08
N ALA A 32 28.39 17.16 -9.65
CA ALA A 32 28.11 16.07 -8.71
C ALA A 32 27.50 16.60 -7.39
N ARG A 33 27.96 17.75 -6.90
CA ARG A 33 27.44 18.36 -5.66
C ARG A 33 26.00 18.79 -5.79
N GLU A 34 25.65 19.51 -6.87
CA GLU A 34 24.26 19.93 -7.13
C GLU A 34 23.29 18.74 -7.21
N LYS A 35 23.68 17.68 -7.92
CA LYS A 35 22.89 16.44 -8.00
C LYS A 35 22.73 15.78 -6.63
N THR A 36 23.79 15.75 -5.83
CA THR A 36 23.75 15.19 -4.48
C THR A 36 22.81 16.00 -3.59
N ASP A 37 22.93 17.33 -3.60
CA ASP A 37 22.08 18.23 -2.80
C ASP A 37 20.60 18.11 -3.18
N PHE A 38 20.31 18.00 -4.48
CA PHE A 38 18.96 17.71 -4.96
C PHE A 38 18.41 16.39 -4.39
N CYS A 39 19.18 15.31 -4.45
CA CYS A 39 18.77 14.02 -3.87
C CYS A 39 18.50 14.14 -2.36
N LEU A 40 19.36 14.85 -1.62
CA LEU A 40 19.20 15.08 -0.18
C LEU A 40 17.94 15.88 0.14
N GLU A 41 17.64 16.93 -0.63
CA GLU A 41 16.41 17.72 -0.50
C GLU A 41 15.17 16.86 -0.75
N ILE A 42 15.14 16.09 -1.85
CA ILE A 42 14.01 15.23 -2.16
C ILE A 42 13.77 14.22 -1.05
N ILE A 43 14.81 13.53 -0.55
CA ILE A 43 14.66 12.58 0.57
C ILE A 43 14.03 13.24 1.80
N GLU A 44 14.42 14.47 2.12
CA GLU A 44 13.86 15.21 3.24
C GLU A 44 12.36 15.48 3.06
N ARG A 45 11.95 15.86 1.85
CA ARG A 45 10.55 16.21 1.54
C ARG A 45 9.64 15.00 1.43
N VAL A 46 10.11 13.89 0.86
CA VAL A 46 9.26 12.72 0.55
C VAL A 46 9.35 11.63 1.62
N GLY A 47 10.34 11.69 2.50
CA GLY A 47 10.69 10.57 3.39
C GLY A 47 9.56 10.12 4.31
N LYS A 48 8.56 10.95 4.62
CA LYS A 48 7.38 10.53 5.40
C LYS A 48 6.39 9.66 4.61
N ASN A 49 6.40 9.78 3.28
CA ASN A 49 5.36 9.24 2.41
C ASN A 49 5.78 8.00 1.62
N CYS A 50 7.04 7.58 1.71
CA CYS A 50 7.57 6.42 1.00
C CYS A 50 8.29 5.44 1.93
N CYS A 51 8.50 4.22 1.46
CA CYS A 51 9.28 3.20 2.16
C CYS A 51 10.64 2.94 1.52
N ALA A 52 10.84 3.38 0.28
CA ALA A 52 12.06 3.16 -0.46
C ALA A 52 12.43 4.37 -1.33
N VAL A 53 13.72 4.50 -1.61
CA VAL A 53 14.26 5.35 -2.66
C VAL A 53 15.07 4.50 -3.63
N LYS A 54 14.97 4.82 -4.91
CA LYS A 54 15.70 4.14 -5.98
C LYS A 54 16.50 5.15 -6.78
N VAL A 55 17.82 5.01 -6.79
CA VAL A 55 18.72 5.89 -7.54
C VAL A 55 19.13 5.17 -8.83
N ASN A 56 18.83 5.74 -10.00
CA ASN A 56 19.25 5.16 -11.27
C ASN A 56 20.67 5.59 -11.62
N GLU A 57 21.55 4.60 -11.85
CA GLU A 57 22.97 4.80 -12.15
C GLU A 57 23.18 5.87 -13.22
N ASN A 58 22.41 5.87 -14.31
CA ASN A 58 22.65 6.73 -15.47
C ASN A 58 22.57 8.24 -15.16
N PHE A 59 21.85 8.64 -14.11
CA PHE A 59 21.75 10.06 -13.71
C PHE A 59 22.88 10.50 -12.76
N VAL A 60 23.57 9.53 -12.16
CA VAL A 60 24.52 9.73 -11.06
C VAL A 60 25.88 9.08 -11.30
N ARG A 61 26.21 8.69 -12.54
CA ARG A 61 27.50 8.07 -12.89
C ARG A 61 28.72 8.92 -12.55
N ASP A 62 28.54 10.23 -12.46
CA ASP A 62 29.55 11.22 -12.09
C ASP A 62 29.71 11.40 -10.58
N LEU A 63 28.86 10.77 -9.76
CA LEU A 63 28.98 10.81 -8.31
C LEU A 63 30.11 9.88 -7.83
N SER A 64 30.84 10.35 -6.82
CA SER A 64 31.83 9.53 -6.10
C SER A 64 31.14 8.65 -5.07
N ILE A 65 31.88 7.73 -4.47
CA ILE A 65 31.38 6.88 -3.38
C ILE A 65 30.92 7.74 -2.20
N GLU A 66 31.63 8.83 -1.89
CA GLU A 66 31.28 9.75 -0.81
C GLU A 66 29.91 10.41 -1.05
N HIS A 67 29.64 10.87 -2.27
CA HIS A 67 28.33 11.42 -2.63
C HIS A 67 27.20 10.38 -2.46
N HIS A 68 27.44 9.13 -2.88
CA HIS A 68 26.48 8.05 -2.66
C HIS A 68 26.25 7.75 -1.17
N LEU A 69 27.30 7.77 -0.35
CA LEU A 69 27.20 7.58 1.09
C LEU A 69 26.40 8.69 1.77
N GLU A 70 26.54 9.95 1.33
CA GLU A 70 25.69 11.04 1.82
C GLU A 70 24.20 10.78 1.54
N ILE A 71 23.87 10.39 0.30
CA ILE A 71 22.50 10.10 -0.13
C ILE A 71 21.93 8.91 0.66
N THR A 72 22.69 7.83 0.78
CA THR A 72 22.24 6.59 1.43
C THR A 72 22.12 6.74 2.94
N GLU A 73 23.01 7.48 3.61
CA GLU A 73 22.87 7.76 5.05
C GLU A 73 21.70 8.71 5.33
N ARG A 74 21.44 9.69 4.46
CA ARG A 74 20.22 10.51 4.57
C ARG A 74 18.96 9.66 4.43
N ALA A 75 18.88 8.80 3.42
CA ALA A 75 17.74 7.89 3.24
C ALA A 75 17.55 6.96 4.44
N LYS A 76 18.63 6.39 4.97
CA LYS A 76 18.62 5.55 6.17
C LYS A 76 18.12 6.30 7.41
N SER A 77 18.50 7.57 7.59
CA SER A 77 17.99 8.40 8.70
C SER A 77 16.47 8.60 8.67
N LYS A 78 15.83 8.39 7.51
CA LYS A 78 14.37 8.44 7.31
C LYS A 78 13.71 7.06 7.34
N ASN A 79 14.47 6.02 7.69
CA ASN A 79 14.06 4.61 7.65
C ASN A 79 13.56 4.20 6.26
N LEU A 80 14.37 4.46 5.21
CA LEU A 80 14.05 4.12 3.83
C LEU A 80 14.97 3.03 3.30
N ILE A 81 14.41 2.09 2.55
CA ILE A 81 15.15 1.11 1.74
C ILE A 81 15.85 1.85 0.60
N ARG A 82 17.10 1.47 0.32
CA ARG A 82 17.96 2.14 -0.68
C ARG A 82 18.28 1.17 -1.80
N ILE A 83 17.69 1.40 -2.98
CA ILE A 83 17.88 0.54 -4.16
C ILE A 83 18.75 1.27 -5.19
N TYR A 84 19.82 0.61 -5.64
CA TYR A 84 20.63 1.11 -6.75
C TYR A 84 20.20 0.46 -8.07
N ASP A 85 19.66 1.26 -8.99
CA ASP A 85 19.16 0.76 -10.27
C ASP A 85 20.24 0.86 -11.36
N CYS A 86 21.12 -0.15 -11.37
CA CYS A 86 22.27 -0.28 -12.27
C CYS A 86 22.10 -1.34 -13.36
N LYS A 87 21.18 -2.30 -13.20
CA LYS A 87 20.95 -3.42 -14.14
C LYS A 87 22.25 -4.15 -14.50
N VAL A 88 23.04 -4.53 -13.47
CA VAL A 88 24.32 -5.25 -13.66
C VAL A 88 24.11 -6.45 -14.59
N SER A 89 24.98 -6.57 -15.59
CA SER A 89 24.85 -7.53 -16.67
C SER A 89 26.18 -7.69 -17.41
N ASP A 90 27.03 -8.57 -16.92
CA ASP A 90 28.33 -8.88 -17.53
C ASP A 90 28.77 -10.31 -17.14
N ILE A 91 29.94 -10.77 -17.60
CA ILE A 91 30.55 -12.01 -17.12
C ILE A 91 30.74 -11.99 -15.61
N THR A 92 30.82 -13.17 -14.98
CA THR A 92 30.71 -13.31 -13.52
C THR A 92 31.64 -12.37 -12.76
N ASN A 93 32.95 -12.38 -13.04
CA ASN A 93 33.91 -11.56 -12.31
C ASN A 93 33.58 -10.04 -12.37
N THR A 94 33.19 -9.56 -13.55
CA THR A 94 32.79 -8.15 -13.74
C THR A 94 31.51 -7.82 -12.98
N SER A 95 30.50 -8.69 -13.06
CA SER A 95 29.24 -8.51 -12.33
C SER A 95 29.44 -8.50 -10.82
N LEU A 96 30.30 -9.38 -10.29
CA LEU A 96 30.62 -9.41 -8.85
C LEU A 96 31.35 -8.14 -8.40
N ALA A 97 32.21 -7.56 -9.24
CA ALA A 97 32.82 -6.26 -8.95
C ALA A 97 31.77 -5.14 -8.85
N GLY A 98 30.73 -5.18 -9.69
CA GLY A 98 29.56 -4.30 -9.59
C GLY A 98 28.82 -4.44 -8.25
N VAL A 99 28.55 -5.68 -7.82
CA VAL A 99 27.90 -5.97 -6.52
C VAL A 99 28.71 -5.39 -5.36
N GLN A 100 30.03 -5.57 -5.38
CA GLN A 100 30.94 -5.01 -4.37
C GLN A 100 30.91 -3.48 -4.34
N LEU A 101 30.86 -2.84 -5.51
CA LEU A 101 30.73 -1.38 -5.60
C LEU A 101 29.42 -0.89 -4.97
N VAL A 102 28.30 -1.53 -5.27
CA VAL A 102 26.99 -1.16 -4.68
C VAL A 102 27.02 -1.26 -3.16
N LYS A 103 27.66 -2.29 -2.60
CA LYS A 103 27.82 -2.40 -1.14
C LYS A 103 28.61 -1.23 -0.56
N ARG A 104 29.73 -0.86 -1.18
CA ARG A 104 30.57 0.28 -0.73
C ARG A 104 29.85 1.62 -0.81
N MET A 105 28.92 1.77 -1.75
CA MET A 105 28.07 2.97 -1.88
C MET A 105 26.93 3.04 -0.85
N GLY A 106 26.75 2.01 -0.01
CA GLY A 106 25.81 2.06 1.12
C GLY A 106 24.37 1.67 0.81
N TYR A 107 24.10 1.04 -0.34
CA TYR A 107 22.75 0.60 -0.71
C TYR A 107 22.33 -0.72 -0.04
N ASP A 108 21.03 -0.99 -0.01
CA ASP A 108 20.42 -2.24 0.49
C ASP A 108 20.20 -3.27 -0.61
N ALA A 109 20.02 -2.82 -1.85
CA ALA A 109 19.75 -3.70 -2.97
C ALA A 109 20.22 -3.11 -4.30
N LEU A 110 20.35 -3.97 -5.30
CA LEU A 110 20.65 -3.59 -6.68
C LEU A 110 19.71 -4.23 -7.69
N THR A 111 19.59 -3.61 -8.86
CA THR A 111 18.95 -4.25 -10.02
C THR A 111 19.97 -4.96 -10.92
N VAL A 112 19.55 -6.07 -11.51
CA VAL A 112 20.36 -6.92 -12.40
C VAL A 112 19.56 -7.26 -13.66
N ASN A 113 20.24 -7.43 -14.80
CA ASN A 113 19.62 -7.97 -16.01
C ASN A 113 20.05 -9.44 -16.18
N PRO A 114 19.11 -10.41 -16.08
CA PRO A 114 19.44 -11.83 -16.06
C PRO A 114 19.82 -12.43 -17.43
N ILE A 115 19.68 -11.68 -18.54
CA ILE A 115 19.84 -12.21 -19.91
C ILE A 115 21.20 -12.88 -20.16
N LEU A 116 22.28 -12.42 -19.52
CA LEU A 116 23.62 -12.99 -19.72
C LEU A 116 23.90 -14.23 -18.84
N GLY A 117 22.92 -14.71 -18.08
CA GLY A 117 23.07 -15.82 -17.14
C GLY A 117 23.66 -15.35 -15.81
N ASN A 118 24.38 -16.24 -15.11
CA ASN A 118 25.12 -16.04 -13.85
C ASN A 118 24.36 -15.41 -12.66
N LEU A 119 23.03 -15.37 -12.73
CA LEU A 119 22.17 -14.78 -11.72
C LEU A 119 22.38 -15.42 -10.33
N SER A 120 22.51 -16.74 -10.24
CA SER A 120 22.70 -17.43 -8.96
C SER A 120 24.01 -17.04 -8.28
N GLN A 121 25.09 -16.84 -9.04
CA GLN A 121 26.38 -16.37 -8.51
C GLN A 121 26.28 -14.92 -8.03
N ILE A 122 25.62 -14.05 -8.80
CA ILE A 122 25.38 -12.65 -8.42
C ILE A 122 24.56 -12.60 -7.12
N THR A 123 23.45 -13.34 -7.04
CA THR A 123 22.57 -13.39 -5.87
C THR A 123 23.30 -13.90 -4.64
N SER A 124 24.06 -14.99 -4.78
CA SER A 124 24.85 -15.55 -3.67
C SER A 124 25.86 -14.55 -3.11
N GLU A 125 26.57 -13.82 -3.99
CA GLU A 125 27.53 -12.81 -3.55
C GLU A 125 26.84 -11.59 -2.93
N ALA A 126 25.72 -11.14 -3.50
CA ALA A 126 24.97 -10.02 -2.94
C ALA A 126 24.46 -10.36 -1.53
N HIS A 127 23.88 -11.55 -1.35
CA HIS A 127 23.42 -12.05 -0.04
C HIS A 127 24.56 -12.14 0.97
N ARG A 128 25.75 -12.61 0.56
CA ARG A 128 26.95 -12.65 1.42
C ARG A 128 27.34 -11.25 1.91
N LEU A 129 27.12 -10.21 1.11
CA LEU A 129 27.35 -8.81 1.46
C LEU A 129 26.15 -8.16 2.16
N GLY A 130 25.04 -8.89 2.34
CA GLY A 130 23.79 -8.38 2.91
C GLY A 130 23.07 -7.40 2.00
N LEU A 131 23.11 -7.62 0.68
CA LEU A 131 22.35 -6.90 -0.34
C LEU A 131 21.20 -7.75 -0.86
N GLY A 132 20.07 -7.13 -1.21
CA GLY A 132 19.00 -7.75 -2.00
C GLY A 132 19.21 -7.62 -3.50
N VAL A 133 18.68 -8.55 -4.29
CA VAL A 133 18.77 -8.54 -5.76
C VAL A 133 17.39 -8.41 -6.41
N PHE A 134 17.25 -7.43 -7.31
CA PHE A 134 16.07 -7.24 -8.15
C PHE A 134 16.37 -7.57 -9.62
N ALA A 135 15.88 -8.71 -10.11
CA ALA A 135 16.10 -9.12 -11.48
C ALA A 135 15.07 -8.54 -12.45
N LEU A 136 15.52 -7.99 -13.58
CA LEU A 136 14.66 -7.45 -14.63
C LEU A 136 13.98 -8.58 -15.42
N VAL A 137 12.67 -8.78 -15.18
CA VAL A 137 11.87 -9.80 -15.87
C VAL A 137 11.10 -9.19 -17.04
N LEU A 138 10.44 -8.04 -16.84
CA LEU A 138 9.69 -7.34 -17.88
C LEU A 138 9.98 -5.84 -17.80
N PRO A 139 10.64 -5.21 -18.79
CA PRO A 139 10.83 -3.77 -18.82
C PRO A 139 9.54 -3.00 -19.14
N SER A 140 9.41 -1.76 -18.67
CA SER A 140 8.25 -0.89 -19.01
C SER A 140 8.33 -0.25 -20.40
N ASN A 141 9.48 -0.35 -21.09
CA ASN A 141 9.65 0.19 -22.44
C ASN A 141 8.81 -0.61 -23.45
N PRO A 142 7.91 0.03 -24.24
CA PRO A 142 7.07 -0.68 -25.22
C PRO A 142 7.85 -1.58 -26.20
N GLU A 143 9.02 -1.14 -26.66
CA GLU A 143 9.84 -1.92 -27.60
C GLU A 143 10.43 -3.20 -26.99
N ALA A 144 10.47 -3.32 -25.65
CA ALA A 144 10.97 -4.51 -24.98
C ALA A 144 10.14 -5.75 -25.33
N GLY A 145 8.85 -5.58 -25.66
CA GLY A 145 7.96 -6.65 -26.08
C GLY A 145 8.51 -7.47 -27.25
N LYS A 146 9.27 -6.86 -28.16
CA LYS A 146 9.91 -7.54 -29.30
C LYS A 146 10.79 -8.72 -28.88
N TYR A 147 11.44 -8.61 -27.72
CA TYR A 147 12.38 -9.62 -27.22
C TYR A 147 11.79 -10.40 -26.05
N TYR A 148 11.29 -9.70 -25.03
CA TYR A 148 10.83 -10.33 -23.79
C TYR A 148 9.56 -11.17 -24.00
N ARG A 149 8.72 -10.83 -24.98
CA ARG A 149 7.51 -11.59 -25.35
C ARG A 149 7.73 -12.53 -26.54
N LYS A 150 8.98 -12.70 -27.00
CA LYS A 150 9.27 -13.66 -28.05
C LYS A 150 9.13 -15.07 -27.50
N ARG A 151 8.36 -15.92 -28.19
CA ARG A 151 8.28 -17.35 -27.88
C ARG A 151 9.58 -18.05 -28.24
N MET A 152 10.10 -18.79 -27.28
CA MET A 152 11.27 -19.67 -27.41
C MET A 152 10.84 -21.02 -27.99
N GLU A 153 11.79 -21.93 -28.23
CA GLU A 153 11.54 -23.23 -28.88
C GLU A 153 10.55 -24.12 -28.10
N ASP A 154 10.51 -23.98 -26.78
CA ASP A 154 9.59 -24.70 -25.89
C ASP A 154 8.19 -24.06 -25.79
N GLY A 155 7.94 -22.98 -26.54
CA GLY A 155 6.67 -22.27 -26.60
C GLY A 155 6.44 -21.23 -25.49
N LEU A 156 7.31 -21.16 -24.48
CA LEU A 156 7.29 -20.13 -23.46
C LEU A 156 7.87 -18.82 -23.98
N GLU A 157 7.38 -17.68 -23.48
CA GLU A 157 7.96 -16.37 -23.77
C GLU A 157 9.28 -16.19 -23.01
N LEU A 158 10.22 -15.41 -23.56
CA LEU A 158 11.53 -15.17 -22.93
C LEU A 158 11.41 -14.72 -21.46
N TYR A 159 10.50 -13.80 -21.12
CA TYR A 159 10.35 -13.36 -19.73
C TYR A 159 9.92 -14.51 -18.79
N SER A 160 9.22 -15.52 -19.30
CA SER A 160 8.83 -16.68 -18.50
C SER A 160 10.04 -17.54 -18.14
N HIS A 161 11.04 -17.63 -19.03
CA HIS A 161 12.33 -18.26 -18.73
C HIS A 161 13.10 -17.47 -17.67
N LEU A 162 13.25 -16.15 -17.87
CA LEU A 162 13.91 -15.28 -16.90
C LEU A 162 13.26 -15.35 -15.51
N LEU A 163 11.93 -15.49 -15.46
CA LEU A 163 11.19 -15.65 -14.22
C LEU A 163 11.51 -16.97 -13.51
N LEU A 164 11.72 -18.07 -14.24
CA LEU A 164 12.16 -19.34 -13.68
C LEU A 164 13.58 -19.21 -13.12
N ASP A 165 14.50 -18.60 -13.87
CA ASP A 165 15.87 -18.34 -13.41
C ASP A 165 15.89 -17.52 -12.11
N CYS A 166 14.97 -16.55 -11.98
CA CYS A 166 14.80 -15.75 -10.76
C CYS A 166 14.40 -16.61 -9.56
N VAL A 167 13.42 -17.50 -9.74
CA VAL A 167 12.96 -18.41 -8.68
C VAL A 167 14.07 -19.38 -8.28
N GLU A 168 14.76 -19.98 -9.26
CA GLU A 168 15.86 -20.92 -9.01
C GLU A 168 17.06 -20.24 -8.32
N SER A 169 17.36 -19.00 -8.70
CA SER A 169 18.48 -18.24 -8.14
C SER A 169 18.18 -17.60 -6.79
N GLY A 170 16.93 -17.66 -6.30
CA GLY A 170 16.53 -17.12 -5.01
C GLY A 170 16.66 -15.60 -4.90
N VAL A 171 16.34 -14.85 -5.97
CA VAL A 171 16.36 -13.38 -5.93
C VAL A 171 15.34 -12.83 -4.93
N ASP A 172 15.66 -11.70 -4.29
CA ASP A 172 14.76 -11.06 -3.31
C ASP A 172 13.60 -10.32 -3.98
N GLY A 173 13.80 -9.90 -5.23
CA GLY A 173 12.79 -9.20 -6.00
C GLY A 173 12.94 -9.34 -7.51
N VAL A 174 11.89 -8.93 -8.22
CA VAL A 174 11.89 -8.79 -9.67
C VAL A 174 11.38 -7.43 -10.08
N VAL A 175 11.76 -6.96 -11.27
CA VAL A 175 11.26 -5.74 -11.89
C VAL A 175 10.28 -6.10 -13.00
N VAL A 176 9.04 -5.61 -12.86
CA VAL A 176 7.95 -5.79 -13.83
C VAL A 176 7.36 -4.43 -14.16
N GLY A 177 7.67 -3.92 -15.35
CA GLY A 177 7.21 -2.63 -15.81
C GLY A 177 5.74 -2.62 -16.17
N LEU A 178 5.01 -1.59 -15.70
CA LEU A 178 3.61 -1.36 -16.03
C LEU A 178 3.46 -0.75 -17.43
N GLY A 179 3.72 -1.56 -18.46
CA GLY A 179 3.50 -1.19 -19.86
C GLY A 179 2.03 -1.37 -20.28
N PRO A 180 1.61 -0.78 -21.41
CA PRO A 180 0.23 -0.84 -21.90
C PRO A 180 -0.24 -2.27 -22.24
N ASP A 181 0.69 -3.17 -22.56
CA ASP A 181 0.39 -4.55 -22.93
C ASP A 181 0.37 -5.51 -21.73
N LEU A 182 0.61 -5.03 -20.51
CA LEU A 182 0.61 -5.86 -19.30
C LEU A 182 -0.84 -6.05 -18.81
N GLY A 183 -1.32 -7.29 -18.79
CA GLY A 183 -2.69 -7.61 -18.40
C GLY A 183 -2.85 -8.28 -17.02
N PRO A 184 -4.07 -8.28 -16.45
CA PRO A 184 -4.39 -8.92 -15.16
C PRO A 184 -3.93 -10.39 -15.03
N ALA A 185 -4.16 -11.19 -16.07
CA ALA A 185 -3.81 -12.60 -16.08
C ALA A 185 -2.29 -12.82 -16.05
N GLU A 186 -1.54 -11.94 -16.72
CA GLU A 186 -0.08 -12.00 -16.77
C GLU A 186 0.53 -11.65 -15.42
N VAL A 187 0.11 -10.54 -14.80
CA VAL A 187 0.59 -10.16 -13.46
C VAL A 187 0.26 -11.24 -12.42
N SER A 188 -0.96 -11.80 -12.49
CA SER A 188 -1.37 -12.90 -11.60
C SER A 188 -0.53 -14.16 -11.81
N SER A 189 -0.19 -14.49 -13.07
CA SER A 189 0.68 -15.62 -13.42
C SER A 189 2.10 -15.40 -12.88
N ILE A 190 2.65 -14.19 -13.03
CA ILE A 190 3.96 -13.82 -12.49
C ILE A 190 3.97 -13.96 -10.96
N ARG A 191 3.01 -13.35 -10.25
CA ARG A 191 2.89 -13.50 -8.79
C ARG A 191 2.78 -14.96 -8.38
N LYS A 192 1.95 -15.76 -9.06
CA LYS A 192 1.80 -17.19 -8.73
C LYS A 192 3.11 -17.96 -8.85
N LYS A 193 3.91 -17.69 -9.89
CA LYS A 193 5.22 -18.34 -10.10
C LYS A 193 6.26 -17.91 -9.05
N LEU A 194 6.26 -16.63 -8.69
CA LEU A 194 7.18 -16.08 -7.68
C LEU A 194 6.85 -16.51 -6.24
N GLY A 195 5.58 -16.80 -5.97
CA GLY A 195 5.07 -16.92 -4.61
C GLY A 195 4.93 -15.57 -3.91
N ASP A 196 4.54 -15.59 -2.64
CA ASP A 196 4.30 -14.36 -1.85
C ASP A 196 5.58 -13.75 -1.26
N GLU A 197 6.71 -14.47 -1.32
CA GLU A 197 7.95 -14.06 -0.65
C GLU A 197 8.78 -13.05 -1.46
N VAL A 198 8.73 -13.10 -2.79
CA VAL A 198 9.55 -12.26 -3.67
C VAL A 198 8.89 -10.90 -3.88
N VAL A 199 9.67 -9.82 -3.74
CA VAL A 199 9.18 -8.45 -3.93
C VAL A 199 9.02 -8.14 -5.42
N VAL A 200 7.87 -7.64 -5.85
CA VAL A 200 7.71 -7.14 -7.23
C VAL A 200 7.81 -5.62 -7.26
N LEU A 201 8.87 -5.11 -7.91
CA LEU A 201 9.06 -3.70 -8.18
C LEU A 201 8.37 -3.32 -9.49
N PHE A 202 7.33 -2.50 -9.38
CA PHE A 202 6.57 -1.96 -10.50
C PHE A 202 6.98 -0.53 -10.83
N PRO A 203 7.89 -0.30 -11.80
CA PRO A 203 8.07 1.02 -12.38
C PRO A 203 6.97 1.33 -13.41
N GLY A 204 6.73 2.62 -13.65
CA GLY A 204 5.87 3.10 -14.73
C GLY A 204 4.60 3.82 -14.28
N VAL A 205 4.34 3.89 -12.97
CA VAL A 205 3.26 4.74 -12.44
C VAL A 205 3.63 6.23 -12.60
N GLY A 206 2.62 7.06 -12.90
CA GLY A 206 2.77 8.51 -13.08
C GLY A 206 3.08 8.87 -14.53
N ALA A 207 4.29 9.38 -14.81
CA ALA A 207 4.67 9.90 -16.12
C ALA A 207 4.57 8.91 -17.30
N GLN A 208 4.63 7.60 -17.04
CA GLN A 208 4.47 6.56 -18.07
C GLN A 208 3.02 6.03 -18.15
N GLY A 209 2.11 6.51 -17.30
CA GLY A 209 0.69 6.14 -17.35
C GLY A 209 0.36 4.72 -16.91
N GLY A 210 1.29 4.01 -16.26
CA GLY A 210 1.10 2.63 -15.84
C GLY A 210 -0.10 2.44 -14.90
N ASP A 211 -0.80 1.33 -15.08
CA ASP A 211 -1.99 0.99 -14.30
C ASP A 211 -1.63 0.57 -12.87
N LEU A 212 -1.89 1.46 -11.94
CA LEU A 212 -1.66 1.23 -10.51
C LEU A 212 -2.59 0.16 -9.93
N GLU A 213 -3.83 0.09 -10.41
CA GLU A 213 -4.82 -0.86 -9.91
C GLU A 213 -4.45 -2.29 -10.29
N LEU A 214 -3.98 -2.47 -11.53
CA LEU A 214 -3.39 -3.72 -12.00
C LEU A 214 -2.26 -4.20 -11.07
N ALA A 215 -1.33 -3.30 -10.72
CA ALA A 215 -0.19 -3.61 -9.85
C ALA A 215 -0.63 -4.03 -8.44
N VAL A 216 -1.52 -3.26 -7.82
CA VAL A 216 -1.98 -3.52 -6.45
C VAL A 216 -2.83 -4.80 -6.39
N ARG A 217 -3.82 -4.92 -7.28
CA ARG A 217 -4.79 -6.02 -7.25
C ARG A 217 -4.16 -7.37 -7.59
N HIS A 218 -3.32 -7.42 -8.62
CA HIS A 218 -2.76 -8.67 -9.13
C HIS A 218 -1.34 -8.93 -8.65
N GLY A 219 -0.60 -7.89 -8.28
CA GLY A 219 0.71 -8.02 -7.63
C GLY A 219 0.62 -8.49 -6.17
N ARG A 220 -0.52 -8.27 -5.49
CA ARG A 220 -0.85 -8.78 -4.15
C ARG A 220 0.22 -8.47 -3.09
N SER A 221 0.81 -9.50 -2.50
CA SER A 221 1.77 -9.45 -1.39
C SER A 221 3.11 -8.87 -1.85
N ARG A 222 3.86 -8.19 -0.97
CA ARG A 222 5.23 -7.70 -1.20
C ARG A 222 5.44 -7.05 -2.58
N ILE A 223 4.94 -5.82 -2.74
CA ILE A 223 5.12 -5.01 -3.95
C ILE A 223 5.77 -3.67 -3.61
N LEU A 224 6.50 -3.09 -4.58
CA LEU A 224 7.00 -1.73 -4.54
C LEU A 224 6.50 -0.97 -5.75
N ILE A 225 5.85 0.16 -5.55
CA ILE A 225 5.39 1.02 -6.65
C ILE A 225 6.40 2.14 -6.84
N ASN A 226 7.13 2.12 -7.94
CA ASN A 226 8.15 3.14 -8.22
C ASN A 226 7.59 4.33 -9.00
N VAL A 227 7.64 5.51 -8.39
CA VAL A 227 7.29 6.80 -9.00
C VAL A 227 8.49 7.74 -8.97
N GLY A 228 8.96 8.18 -10.14
CA GLY A 228 10.11 9.09 -10.28
C GLY A 228 9.69 10.52 -10.61
N ARG A 229 9.84 10.89 -11.89
CA ARG A 229 9.63 12.25 -12.42
C ARG A 229 8.36 12.95 -11.93
N SER A 230 7.23 12.27 -11.81
CA SER A 230 5.98 12.88 -11.33
C SER A 230 6.11 13.51 -9.94
N ILE A 231 6.93 12.93 -9.06
CA ILE A 231 7.18 13.47 -7.71
C ILE A 231 8.32 14.48 -7.75
N ILE A 232 9.49 14.09 -8.25
CA ILE A 232 10.72 14.88 -8.10
C ILE A 232 10.74 16.15 -8.97
N MET A 233 9.90 16.22 -10.00
CA MET A 233 9.73 17.41 -10.86
C MET A 233 8.50 18.24 -10.50
N SER A 234 7.73 17.84 -9.49
CA SER A 234 6.57 18.63 -9.04
C SER A 234 7.03 19.90 -8.31
N SER A 235 6.16 20.91 -8.28
CA SER A 235 6.41 22.14 -7.50
C SER A 235 6.44 21.88 -5.99
N ASP A 236 5.76 20.83 -5.53
CA ASP A 236 5.77 20.37 -4.15
C ASP A 236 5.89 18.83 -4.06
N PRO A 237 7.13 18.30 -4.06
CA PRO A 237 7.38 16.87 -3.94
C PRO A 237 6.80 16.23 -2.67
N ALA A 238 6.66 16.99 -1.57
CA ALA A 238 6.07 16.47 -0.34
C ALA A 238 4.58 16.18 -0.55
N ALA A 239 3.81 17.16 -1.01
CA ALA A 239 2.39 16.99 -1.30
C ALA A 239 2.13 15.97 -2.43
N GLU A 240 2.97 15.94 -3.47
CA GLU A 240 2.80 14.98 -4.56
C GLU A 240 3.10 13.54 -4.13
N SER A 241 4.17 13.33 -3.33
CA SER A 241 4.44 12.01 -2.76
C SER A 241 3.35 11.53 -1.80
N GLU A 242 2.77 12.45 -1.01
CA GLU A 242 1.62 12.16 -0.15
C GLU A 242 0.41 11.72 -0.98
N ARG A 243 0.07 12.45 -2.06
CA ARG A 243 -1.01 12.09 -2.98
C ARG A 243 -0.83 10.69 -3.60
N PHE A 244 0.39 10.37 -4.06
CA PHE A 244 0.68 9.03 -4.56
C PHE A 244 0.54 7.96 -3.48
N ASN A 245 1.11 8.21 -2.29
CA ASN A 245 1.02 7.27 -1.18
C ASN A 245 -0.44 7.01 -0.77
N ASP A 246 -1.25 8.07 -0.64
CA ASP A 246 -2.68 8.01 -0.36
C ASP A 246 -3.43 7.15 -1.38
N ARG A 247 -3.16 7.39 -2.67
CA ARG A 247 -3.81 6.65 -3.76
C ARG A 247 -3.39 5.18 -3.77
N ILE A 248 -2.11 4.89 -3.58
CA ILE A 248 -1.57 3.52 -3.57
C ILE A 248 -2.12 2.75 -2.37
N MET A 249 -1.98 3.31 -1.17
CA MET A 249 -2.41 2.64 0.05
C MET A 249 -3.93 2.53 0.16
N GLY A 250 -4.67 3.52 -0.35
CA GLY A 250 -6.13 3.43 -0.45
C GLY A 250 -6.60 2.27 -1.34
N LEU A 251 -5.90 1.97 -2.44
CA LEU A 251 -6.20 0.78 -3.26
C LEU A 251 -5.86 -0.51 -2.52
N VAL A 252 -4.70 -0.56 -1.83
CA VAL A 252 -4.32 -1.74 -1.03
C VAL A 252 -5.38 -2.03 0.02
N GLU A 253 -5.76 -1.02 0.80
CA GLU A 253 -6.77 -1.08 1.85
C GLU A 253 -8.15 -1.50 1.29
N PHE A 254 -8.53 -0.96 0.13
CA PHE A 254 -9.77 -1.32 -0.56
C PHE A 254 -9.82 -2.79 -0.94
N TYR A 255 -8.79 -3.32 -1.61
CA TYR A 255 -8.79 -4.73 -2.02
C TYR A 255 -8.65 -5.67 -0.83
N GLU A 256 -7.80 -5.35 0.16
CA GLU A 256 -7.67 -6.16 1.37
C GLU A 256 -9.02 -6.28 2.11
N ALA A 257 -9.75 -5.18 2.28
CA ALA A 257 -11.05 -5.19 2.93
C ALA A 257 -12.14 -5.85 2.08
N SER A 258 -12.15 -5.60 0.77
CA SER A 258 -13.13 -6.19 -0.15
C SER A 258 -12.98 -7.71 -0.24
N GLU A 259 -11.74 -8.22 -0.33
CA GLU A 259 -11.47 -9.66 -0.29
C GLU A 259 -11.88 -10.27 1.05
N ALA A 260 -11.66 -9.58 2.17
CA ALA A 260 -12.09 -10.04 3.49
C ALA A 260 -13.62 -10.14 3.58
N ILE A 261 -14.34 -9.10 3.13
CA ILE A 261 -15.81 -9.05 3.13
C ILE A 261 -16.41 -10.15 2.23
N LEU A 262 -15.87 -10.35 1.02
CA LEU A 262 -16.39 -11.35 0.09
C LEU A 262 -15.95 -12.77 0.47
N GLY A 263 -14.75 -12.91 1.05
CA GLY A 263 -14.15 -14.18 1.44
C GLY A 263 -14.75 -14.78 2.71
N THR A 264 -15.20 -13.95 3.66
CA THR A 264 -15.82 -14.44 4.89
C THR A 264 -17.27 -14.85 4.67
N GLU A 265 -17.62 -16.07 5.09
CA GLU A 265 -18.99 -16.56 5.04
C GLU A 265 -19.93 -15.66 5.86
N GLY A 266 -21.07 -15.28 5.27
CA GLY A 266 -22.07 -14.44 5.91
C GLY A 266 -21.74 -12.94 5.96
N ALA A 267 -20.54 -12.50 5.59
CA ALA A 267 -20.18 -11.09 5.61
C ALA A 267 -20.82 -10.30 4.46
N PHE A 268 -20.90 -10.88 3.26
CA PHE A 268 -21.67 -10.34 2.14
C PHE A 268 -22.65 -11.39 1.63
N ASN A 269 -23.93 -11.02 1.53
CA ASN A 269 -25.00 -11.93 1.14
C ASN A 269 -25.81 -11.33 0.00
N LEU A 270 -25.82 -11.99 -1.16
CA LEU A 270 -26.81 -11.72 -2.21
C LEU A 270 -28.15 -12.35 -1.82
N LEU A 271 -29.21 -11.57 -1.95
CA LEU A 271 -30.55 -11.97 -1.55
C LEU A 271 -31.34 -12.37 -2.80
N LYS A 272 -31.95 -13.56 -2.75
CA LYS A 272 -32.79 -14.07 -3.85
C LYS A 272 -33.98 -13.16 -4.13
N GLU A 273 -34.57 -12.63 -3.07
CA GLU A 273 -35.64 -11.64 -3.13
C GLU A 273 -35.19 -10.39 -2.35
N PRO A 274 -35.38 -9.17 -2.90
CA PRO A 274 -35.00 -7.94 -2.20
C PRO A 274 -35.72 -7.82 -0.85
N VAL A 275 -34.96 -7.54 0.21
CA VAL A 275 -35.51 -7.34 1.56
C VAL A 275 -35.60 -5.86 1.89
N ARG A 276 -36.57 -5.49 2.73
CA ARG A 276 -36.70 -4.13 3.24
C ARG A 276 -35.69 -3.92 4.38
N LEU A 277 -34.77 -2.96 4.20
CA LEU A 277 -33.81 -2.56 5.22
C LEU A 277 -34.48 -1.69 6.29
N SER A 278 -33.79 -1.46 7.42
CA SER A 278 -34.22 -0.51 8.46
C SER A 278 -34.39 0.93 7.94
N SER A 279 -33.74 1.27 6.82
CA SER A 279 -33.93 2.52 6.09
C SER A 279 -35.24 2.60 5.30
N GLY A 280 -36.01 1.50 5.23
CA GLY A 280 -37.23 1.38 4.45
C GLY A 280 -37.04 1.07 2.96
N LYS A 281 -35.80 1.12 2.45
CA LYS A 281 -35.46 0.76 1.05
C LYS A 281 -35.41 -0.75 0.85
N LEU A 282 -35.73 -1.21 -0.36
CA LEU A 282 -35.47 -2.59 -0.78
C LEU A 282 -34.01 -2.75 -1.18
N SER A 283 -33.37 -3.83 -0.76
CA SER A 283 -31.99 -4.14 -1.11
C SER A 283 -31.86 -5.59 -1.54
N SER A 284 -31.15 -5.81 -2.65
CA SER A 284 -30.81 -7.14 -3.19
C SER A 284 -29.59 -7.76 -2.51
N TYR A 285 -29.01 -7.08 -1.53
CA TYR A 285 -27.86 -7.58 -0.79
C TYR A 285 -27.90 -7.14 0.68
N TYR A 286 -27.19 -7.88 1.54
CA TYR A 286 -26.99 -7.57 2.94
C TYR A 286 -25.51 -7.74 3.31
N ILE A 287 -24.98 -6.80 4.10
CA ILE A 287 -23.59 -6.82 4.57
C ILE A 287 -23.61 -6.90 6.10
N ASP A 288 -22.92 -7.89 6.64
CA ASP A 288 -22.71 -8.07 8.08
C ASP A 288 -21.23 -8.14 8.41
N CYS A 289 -20.63 -6.99 8.71
CA CYS A 289 -19.21 -6.93 9.06
C CYS A 289 -18.88 -7.67 10.38
N ARG A 290 -19.86 -8.07 11.20
CA ARG A 290 -19.63 -8.88 12.40
C ARG A 290 -19.15 -10.28 12.05
N ALA A 291 -19.52 -10.80 10.87
CA ALA A 291 -19.09 -12.12 10.42
C ALA A 291 -17.56 -12.19 10.23
N ILE A 292 -16.92 -11.07 9.84
CA ILE A 292 -15.46 -10.95 9.62
C ILE A 292 -14.66 -11.41 10.85
N TYR A 293 -15.17 -11.20 12.05
CA TYR A 293 -14.45 -11.56 13.28
C TYR A 293 -14.38 -13.07 13.54
N SER A 294 -15.22 -13.85 12.85
CA SER A 294 -15.18 -15.32 12.90
C SER A 294 -14.03 -15.90 12.07
N ASP A 295 -13.47 -15.15 11.11
CA ASP A 295 -12.28 -15.51 10.34
C ASP A 295 -11.06 -14.68 10.80
N PRO A 296 -10.08 -15.28 11.49
CA PRO A 296 -8.88 -14.59 11.95
C PRO A 296 -8.07 -13.91 10.83
N VAL A 297 -8.04 -14.49 9.63
CA VAL A 297 -7.25 -13.96 8.50
C VAL A 297 -7.91 -12.69 7.97
N SER A 298 -9.22 -12.75 7.68
CA SER A 298 -10.00 -11.59 7.24
C SER A 298 -10.02 -10.47 8.29
N ARG A 299 -10.19 -10.83 9.57
CA ARG A 299 -10.09 -9.87 10.69
C ARG A 299 -8.74 -9.17 10.72
N GLN A 300 -7.63 -9.90 10.62
CA GLN A 300 -6.30 -9.31 10.66
C GLN A 300 -6.07 -8.35 9.49
N ARG A 301 -6.52 -8.71 8.28
CA ARG A 301 -6.45 -7.84 7.10
C ARG A 301 -7.18 -6.53 7.35
N VAL A 302 -8.48 -6.59 7.67
CA VAL A 302 -9.31 -5.40 7.91
C VAL A 302 -8.74 -4.50 9.01
N VAL A 303 -8.32 -5.08 10.14
CA VAL A 303 -7.72 -4.30 11.24
C VAL A 303 -6.43 -3.61 10.79
N LYS A 304 -5.57 -4.32 10.05
CA LYS A 304 -4.30 -3.75 9.56
C LYS A 304 -4.55 -2.61 8.59
N SER A 305 -5.47 -2.78 7.64
CA SER A 305 -5.88 -1.73 6.71
C SER A 305 -6.47 -0.52 7.44
N MET A 306 -7.33 -0.74 8.45
CA MET A 306 -7.91 0.32 9.27
C MET A 306 -6.84 1.13 10.02
N VAL A 307 -5.89 0.45 10.66
CA VAL A 307 -4.78 1.11 11.38
C VAL A 307 -3.90 1.93 10.44
N ARG A 308 -3.56 1.41 9.25
CA ARG A 308 -2.79 2.13 8.23
C ARG A 308 -3.52 3.40 7.78
N MET A 309 -4.81 3.28 7.47
CA MET A 309 -5.65 4.42 7.07
C MET A 309 -5.73 5.49 8.16
N ILE A 310 -5.98 5.09 9.41
CA ILE A 310 -6.05 6.01 10.56
C ILE A 310 -4.70 6.71 10.76
N ARG A 311 -3.57 5.99 10.75
CA ARG A 311 -2.23 6.60 10.87
C ARG A 311 -2.00 7.66 9.79
N ARG A 312 -2.38 7.36 8.55
CA ARG A 312 -2.20 8.27 7.41
C ARG A 312 -3.08 9.52 7.51
N LYS A 313 -4.34 9.37 7.91
CA LYS A 313 -5.32 10.48 7.95
C LYS A 313 -5.31 11.29 9.24
N VAL A 314 -4.85 10.71 10.34
CA VAL A 314 -4.80 11.38 11.66
C VAL A 314 -3.39 11.92 11.96
N GLY A 315 -2.35 11.29 11.41
CA GLY A 315 -0.95 11.64 11.67
C GLY A 315 -0.56 11.42 13.14
N ASP A 316 0.32 12.27 13.66
CA ASP A 316 0.88 12.15 15.01
C ASP A 316 -0.05 12.69 16.11
N ARG A 317 -1.29 13.10 15.78
CA ARG A 317 -2.25 13.66 16.74
C ARG A 317 -2.69 12.60 17.74
N ARG A 318 -2.62 12.89 19.04
CA ARG A 318 -3.18 12.03 20.08
C ARG A 318 -4.70 12.00 20.01
N PHE A 319 -5.30 10.81 20.10
CA PHE A 319 -6.76 10.63 20.06
C PHE A 319 -7.25 9.54 21.02
N LYS A 320 -8.57 9.46 21.19
CA LYS A 320 -9.31 8.29 21.68
C LYS A 320 -10.22 7.76 20.56
N VAL A 321 -10.62 6.50 20.65
CA VAL A 321 -11.58 5.91 19.70
C VAL A 321 -13.00 6.07 20.25
N VAL A 322 -13.94 6.39 19.37
CA VAL A 322 -15.37 6.28 19.63
C VAL A 322 -16.05 5.43 18.57
N THR A 323 -17.12 4.72 18.94
CA THR A 323 -17.89 3.87 18.03
C THR A 323 -19.37 3.80 18.42
N THR A 324 -20.21 3.19 17.59
CA THR A 324 -21.61 2.90 17.92
C THR A 324 -21.76 1.46 18.42
N ALA A 325 -22.64 1.26 19.40
CA ALA A 325 -23.02 -0.08 19.83
C ALA A 325 -24.01 -0.73 18.83
N SER A 326 -23.91 -2.01 18.51
CA SER A 326 -22.95 -3.01 19.02
C SER A 326 -21.93 -3.47 17.98
N ALA A 327 -22.23 -3.30 16.68
CA ALA A 327 -21.46 -3.88 15.59
C ALA A 327 -20.08 -3.21 15.39
N GLY A 328 -19.94 -1.93 15.73
CA GLY A 328 -18.67 -1.20 15.68
C GLY A 328 -17.68 -1.51 16.82
N ILE A 329 -18.17 -2.01 17.96
CA ILE A 329 -17.35 -2.26 19.16
C ILE A 329 -16.15 -3.19 18.86
N PRO A 330 -16.29 -4.31 18.13
CA PRO A 330 -15.16 -5.18 17.82
C PRO A 330 -14.01 -4.48 17.07
N ILE A 331 -14.26 -3.75 15.96
CA ILE A 331 -13.18 -3.05 15.23
C ILE A 331 -12.59 -1.96 16.10
N ALA A 332 -13.43 -1.16 16.75
CA ALA A 332 -13.02 -0.04 17.56
C ALA A 332 -12.15 -0.46 18.74
N SER A 333 -12.47 -1.59 19.38
CA SER A 333 -11.69 -2.15 20.49
C SER A 333 -10.31 -2.60 20.04
N ILE A 334 -10.21 -3.32 18.91
CA ILE A 334 -8.92 -3.80 18.40
C ILE A 334 -8.08 -2.61 17.90
N VAL A 335 -8.70 -1.64 17.23
CA VAL A 335 -8.01 -0.42 16.80
C VAL A 335 -7.50 0.36 18.01
N ALA A 336 -8.33 0.58 19.03
CA ALA A 336 -7.91 1.27 20.25
C ALA A 336 -6.71 0.57 20.93
N ASP A 337 -6.73 -0.76 21.00
CA ASP A 337 -5.61 -1.57 21.50
C ASP A 337 -4.33 -1.38 20.66
N LYS A 338 -4.43 -1.44 19.32
CA LYS A 338 -3.29 -1.25 18.42
C LYS A 338 -2.64 0.14 18.50
N PHE A 339 -3.41 1.15 18.88
CA PHE A 339 -2.90 2.50 19.12
C PHE A 339 -2.55 2.77 20.60
N GLY A 340 -2.88 1.86 21.52
CA GLY A 340 -2.71 2.07 22.96
C GLY A 340 -3.55 3.24 23.49
N VAL A 341 -4.75 3.46 22.94
CA VAL A 341 -5.63 4.61 23.27
C VAL A 341 -6.94 4.14 23.93
N GLY A 342 -7.62 5.08 24.60
CA GLY A 342 -8.92 4.79 25.21
C GLY A 342 -10.03 4.62 24.18
N LEU A 343 -11.03 3.79 24.53
CA LEU A 343 -12.27 3.59 23.77
C LEU A 343 -13.47 4.11 24.58
N VAL A 344 -14.39 4.79 23.90
CA VAL A 344 -15.75 5.06 24.38
C VAL A 344 -16.75 4.58 23.33
N TYR A 345 -18.01 4.34 23.69
CA TYR A 345 -19.02 3.95 22.70
C TYR A 345 -20.38 4.56 22.97
N TYR A 346 -21.09 4.85 21.88
CA TYR A 346 -22.43 5.41 21.86
C TYR A 346 -23.49 4.30 21.93
N ARG A 347 -24.46 4.46 22.82
CA ARG A 347 -25.66 3.62 22.90
C ARG A 347 -26.86 4.38 22.37
N THR A 348 -27.63 3.72 21.51
CA THR A 348 -28.89 4.25 20.95
C THR A 348 -30.00 4.36 22.00
N GLU A 349 -30.06 3.46 22.97
CA GLU A 349 -31.05 3.45 24.05
C GLU A 349 -30.58 4.24 25.29
N LYS A 350 -31.48 5.01 25.91
CA LYS A 350 -31.23 5.69 27.20
C LYS A 350 -31.39 4.69 28.37
N LYS A 351 -30.60 4.84 29.45
CA LYS A 351 -30.87 4.12 30.71
C LYS A 351 -32.16 4.65 31.36
N ASP A 352 -33.02 3.75 31.84
CA ASP A 352 -34.24 4.09 32.57
C ASP A 352 -33.97 4.66 33.98
N HIS A 353 -32.80 4.38 34.58
CA HIS A 353 -32.45 4.84 35.92
C HIS A 353 -30.98 5.30 36.01
N GLY A 354 -30.77 6.62 36.14
CA GLY A 354 -29.49 7.25 36.50
C GLY A 354 -28.66 7.81 35.34
N LEU A 355 -28.39 9.13 35.39
CA LEU A 355 -27.53 9.95 34.50
C LEU A 355 -27.69 9.64 32.99
N SER A 356 -28.44 10.50 32.30
CA SER A 356 -28.86 10.46 30.88
C SER A 356 -27.76 10.49 29.81
N LYS A 357 -26.56 9.97 30.10
CA LYS A 357 -25.43 9.92 29.17
C LYS A 357 -25.60 8.77 28.19
N ARG A 358 -25.52 9.06 26.88
CA ARG A 358 -25.55 8.07 25.79
C ARG A 358 -24.16 7.50 25.46
N ILE A 359 -23.10 8.06 26.03
CA ILE A 359 -21.72 7.57 25.90
C ILE A 359 -21.36 6.73 27.13
N GLU A 360 -20.91 5.50 26.89
CA GLU A 360 -20.25 4.68 27.90
C GLU A 360 -18.73 4.90 27.82
N GLY A 361 -18.12 5.20 28.97
CA GLY A 361 -16.72 5.62 29.07
C GLY A 361 -16.55 7.07 29.55
N VAL A 362 -15.32 7.58 29.50
CA VAL A 362 -14.98 8.92 30.01
C VAL A 362 -14.48 9.82 28.89
N VAL A 363 -15.26 10.87 28.61
CA VAL A 363 -14.91 11.99 27.74
C VAL A 363 -14.51 13.17 28.63
N LYS A 364 -13.35 13.77 28.35
CA LYS A 364 -12.92 15.03 28.97
C LYS A 364 -12.98 16.17 27.95
N GLU A 365 -13.19 17.38 28.44
CA GLU A 365 -13.22 18.60 27.64
C GLU A 365 -11.96 18.74 26.77
N GLY A 366 -12.15 19.01 25.47
CA GLY A 366 -11.08 19.20 24.49
C GLY A 366 -10.36 17.92 24.05
N GLU A 367 -10.70 16.73 24.57
CA GLU A 367 -10.11 15.48 24.08
C GLU A 367 -10.53 15.22 22.63
N TYR A 368 -9.57 14.85 21.79
CA TYR A 368 -9.82 14.51 20.40
C TYR A 368 -10.19 13.04 20.24
N PHE A 369 -11.23 12.78 19.44
CA PHE A 369 -11.76 11.47 19.14
C PHE A 369 -11.75 11.21 17.64
N VAL A 370 -11.54 9.95 17.29
CA VAL A 370 -11.77 9.41 15.94
C VAL A 370 -12.89 8.39 16.01
N GLY A 371 -13.88 8.54 15.14
CA GLY A 371 -14.94 7.54 14.99
C GLY A 371 -14.41 6.31 14.27
N VAL A 372 -14.66 5.11 14.78
CA VAL A 372 -14.29 3.85 14.12
C VAL A 372 -15.46 2.90 14.23
N ASP A 373 -16.01 2.45 13.11
CA ASP A 373 -17.24 1.66 13.07
C ASP A 373 -17.17 0.57 12.00
N ASP A 374 -18.14 -0.33 12.01
CA ASP A 374 -18.17 -1.44 11.05
C ASP A 374 -18.68 -0.97 9.68
N LEU A 375 -19.85 -0.33 9.62
CA LEU A 375 -20.48 0.04 8.37
C LEU A 375 -21.34 1.30 8.53
N THR A 376 -21.46 2.06 7.44
CA THR A 376 -22.44 3.15 7.36
C THR A 376 -23.37 3.03 6.15
N THR A 377 -24.58 3.60 6.31
CA THR A 377 -25.65 3.70 5.30
C THR A 377 -25.93 5.17 5.00
N THR A 378 -26.90 5.76 5.69
CA THR A 378 -27.27 7.18 5.61
C THR A 378 -26.45 8.05 6.57
N GLY A 379 -25.69 7.45 7.49
CA GLY A 379 -24.85 8.14 8.47
C GLY A 379 -25.55 8.63 9.73
N ASN A 380 -26.87 8.44 9.89
CA ASN A 380 -27.62 8.99 11.04
C ASN A 380 -27.06 8.55 12.41
N THR A 381 -26.82 7.24 12.60
CA THR A 381 -26.27 6.73 13.86
C THR A 381 -24.86 7.24 14.14
N ALA A 382 -24.02 7.34 13.10
CA ALA A 382 -22.68 7.91 13.20
C ALA A 382 -22.74 9.40 13.58
N LEU A 383 -23.68 10.16 13.02
CA LEU A 383 -23.88 11.56 13.36
C LEU A 383 -24.37 11.75 14.80
N GLU A 384 -25.31 10.92 15.28
CA GLU A 384 -25.72 10.95 16.68
C GLU A 384 -24.57 10.65 17.64
N CYS A 385 -23.71 9.71 17.27
CA CYS A 385 -22.48 9.39 18.01
C CYS A 385 -21.53 10.59 18.07
N VAL A 386 -21.27 11.24 16.92
CA VAL A 386 -20.48 12.47 16.82
C VAL A 386 -21.04 13.57 17.73
N ARG A 387 -22.35 13.80 17.68
CA ARG A 387 -23.03 14.82 18.49
C ARG A 387 -22.92 14.50 19.98
N ALA A 388 -23.13 13.25 20.39
CA ALA A 388 -23.01 12.83 21.79
C ALA A 388 -21.58 13.02 22.35
N VAL A 389 -20.54 12.83 21.53
CA VAL A 389 -19.16 13.13 21.90
C VAL A 389 -18.96 14.64 22.07
N ARG A 390 -19.43 15.45 21.11
CA ARG A 390 -19.33 16.92 21.17
C ARG A 390 -20.09 17.52 22.36
N GLU A 391 -21.30 17.03 22.63
CA GLU A 391 -22.09 17.39 23.82
C GLU A 391 -21.38 17.03 25.14
N SER A 392 -20.50 16.03 25.11
CA SER A 392 -19.68 15.63 26.26
C SER A 392 -18.33 16.39 26.34
N GLY A 393 -18.13 17.41 25.50
CA GLY A 393 -16.91 18.24 25.47
C GLY A 393 -15.79 17.71 24.56
N GLY A 394 -16.00 16.60 23.84
CA GLY A 394 -15.01 16.03 22.94
C GLY A 394 -14.96 16.71 21.57
N VAL A 395 -13.81 16.63 20.90
CA VAL A 395 -13.61 17.10 19.52
C VAL A 395 -13.55 15.90 18.59
N ILE A 396 -14.32 15.90 17.51
CA ILE A 396 -14.31 14.85 16.49
C ILE A 396 -14.54 15.45 15.11
N ASP A 397 -13.62 15.17 14.19
CA ASP A 397 -13.61 15.66 12.81
C ASP A 397 -13.36 14.54 11.77
N LYS A 398 -13.14 13.29 12.21
CA LYS A 398 -12.92 12.13 11.33
C LYS A 398 -13.67 10.90 11.80
N TYR A 399 -14.25 10.17 10.85
CA TYR A 399 -14.98 8.94 11.08
C TYR A 399 -14.53 7.87 10.07
N PHE A 400 -14.19 6.68 10.55
CA PHE A 400 -13.64 5.59 9.75
C PHE A 400 -14.57 4.37 9.81
N VAL A 401 -14.86 3.76 8.67
CA VAL A 401 -15.71 2.55 8.58
C VAL A 401 -15.03 1.45 7.78
N ILE A 402 -15.36 0.18 8.07
CA ILE A 402 -14.93 -0.93 7.20
C ILE A 402 -15.62 -0.78 5.85
N PHE A 403 -16.93 -0.49 5.85
CA PHE A 403 -17.70 -0.40 4.62
C PHE A 403 -18.66 0.81 4.56
N ASP A 404 -18.60 1.57 3.46
CA ASP A 404 -19.59 2.60 3.14
C ASP A 404 -20.54 2.14 2.03
N ARG A 405 -21.85 2.12 2.31
CA ARG A 405 -22.86 1.78 1.30
C ARG A 405 -23.12 2.88 0.28
N MET A 406 -22.54 4.05 0.46
CA MET A 406 -22.70 5.22 -0.42
C MET A 406 -24.16 5.68 -0.51
N GLU A 407 -24.86 5.74 0.63
CA GLU A 407 -26.27 6.14 0.72
C GLU A 407 -26.48 7.50 1.43
N GLY A 408 -25.47 8.38 1.42
CA GLY A 408 -25.57 9.75 1.94
C GLY A 408 -24.79 10.04 3.23
N ALA A 409 -24.08 9.04 3.77
CA ALA A 409 -23.34 9.20 5.03
C ALA A 409 -22.20 10.23 4.95
N GLY A 410 -21.48 10.26 3.84
CA GLY A 410 -20.37 11.19 3.61
C GLY A 410 -20.85 12.65 3.59
N GLU A 411 -21.92 12.94 2.85
CA GLU A 411 -22.51 14.28 2.80
C GLU A 411 -23.09 14.69 4.16
N LEU A 412 -23.77 13.78 4.85
CA LEU A 412 -24.37 14.06 6.16
C LEU A 412 -23.30 14.42 7.19
N LEU A 413 -22.25 13.60 7.32
CA LEU A 413 -21.15 13.86 8.25
C LEU A 413 -20.35 15.10 7.84
N GLY A 414 -20.12 15.29 6.53
CA GLY A 414 -19.40 16.45 5.99
C GLY A 414 -20.10 17.77 6.29
N SER A 415 -21.45 17.81 6.26
CA SER A 415 -22.23 19.00 6.65
C SER A 415 -22.04 19.42 8.10
N GLU A 416 -21.51 18.53 8.93
CA GLU A 416 -21.24 18.72 10.36
C GLU A 416 -19.72 18.82 10.64
N GLY A 417 -18.91 19.00 9.59
CA GLY A 417 -17.45 19.13 9.68
C GLY A 417 -16.75 17.83 10.07
N VAL A 418 -17.32 16.67 9.71
CA VAL A 418 -16.72 15.35 9.93
C VAL A 418 -16.45 14.67 8.60
N GLU A 419 -15.19 14.34 8.35
CA GLU A 419 -14.78 13.59 7.15
C GLU A 419 -14.99 12.08 7.36
N LEU A 420 -15.69 11.45 6.42
CA LEU A 420 -15.90 10.01 6.38
C LEU A 420 -14.82 9.33 5.52
N TYR A 421 -14.18 8.31 6.08
CA TYR A 421 -13.23 7.44 5.41
C TYR A 421 -13.72 6.00 5.49
N SER A 422 -13.61 5.25 4.38
CA SER A 422 -14.03 3.85 4.31
C SER A 422 -12.93 2.99 3.72
N LEU A 423 -12.72 1.78 4.27
CA LEU A 423 -11.83 0.81 3.63
C LEU A 423 -12.39 0.34 2.29
N ALA A 424 -13.65 -0.09 2.28
CA ALA A 424 -14.37 -0.46 1.07
C ALA A 424 -15.69 0.30 0.95
N SER A 425 -16.22 0.41 -0.27
CA SER A 425 -17.51 1.04 -0.51
C SER A 425 -18.26 0.39 -1.65
N MET A 426 -19.59 0.58 -1.71
CA MET A 426 -20.46 0.03 -2.76
C MET A 426 -20.33 0.75 -4.11
N ASN A 427 -19.09 1.04 -4.52
CA ASN A 427 -18.73 1.63 -5.79
C ASN A 427 -18.68 0.57 -6.91
N ASP A 428 -18.42 1.00 -8.15
CA ASP A 428 -18.39 0.10 -9.31
C ASP A 428 -17.31 -0.99 -9.19
N LYS A 429 -16.13 -0.66 -8.63
CA LYS A 429 -15.06 -1.64 -8.40
C LYS A 429 -15.49 -2.76 -7.45
N PHE A 430 -16.22 -2.43 -6.39
CA PHE A 430 -16.72 -3.44 -5.46
C PHE A 430 -17.81 -4.30 -6.12
N ARG A 431 -18.67 -3.72 -6.95
CA ARG A 431 -19.68 -4.48 -7.71
C ARG A 431 -19.03 -5.45 -8.69
N GLU A 432 -17.98 -5.05 -9.38
CA GLU A 432 -17.19 -5.94 -10.23
C GLU A 432 -16.60 -7.11 -9.43
N LEU A 433 -16.04 -6.85 -8.24
CA LEU A 433 -15.53 -7.90 -7.35
C LEU A 433 -16.63 -8.87 -6.90
N VAL A 434 -17.83 -8.35 -6.58
CA VAL A 434 -19.00 -9.19 -6.26
C VAL A 434 -19.34 -10.10 -7.44
N GLU A 435 -19.46 -9.54 -8.65
CA GLU A 435 -19.77 -10.33 -9.84
C GLU A 435 -18.73 -11.44 -10.09
N GLU A 436 -17.44 -11.11 -10.00
CA GLU A 436 -16.38 -12.09 -10.17
C GLU A 436 -16.42 -13.19 -9.11
N HIS A 437 -16.66 -12.83 -7.85
CA HIS A 437 -16.72 -13.77 -6.74
C HIS A 437 -17.85 -14.77 -6.88
N TYR A 438 -19.04 -14.30 -7.26
CA TYR A 438 -20.20 -15.17 -7.42
C TYR A 438 -20.21 -15.91 -8.76
N LYS A 439 -19.64 -15.36 -9.85
CA LYS A 439 -19.41 -16.11 -11.11
C LYS A 439 -18.51 -17.33 -10.88
N ARG A 440 -17.45 -17.20 -10.07
CA ARG A 440 -16.55 -18.32 -9.71
C ARG A 440 -17.20 -19.41 -8.84
N ARG A 441 -18.34 -19.11 -8.21
CA ARG A 441 -19.08 -20.03 -7.33
C ARG A 441 -20.28 -20.69 -8.02
N LEU A 442 -20.60 -20.31 -9.25
CA LEU A 442 -21.60 -21.00 -10.06
C LEU A 442 -20.95 -22.28 -10.63
N PRO A 443 -21.61 -23.44 -10.51
CA PRO A 443 -21.09 -24.74 -10.95
C PRO A 443 -20.89 -24.84 -12.46
#